data_AF-A0A1V1W1A4-F1
#
_entry.id   AF-A0A1V1W1A4-F1
#
_cell.length_a   1.000
_cell.length_b   1.000
_cell.length_c   1.000
_cell.angle_alpha   90.00
_cell.angle_beta   90.00
_cell.angle_gamma   90.00
#
_symmetry.space_group_name_H-M   'P 1'
#
loop_
_entity.id
_entity.type
_entity.pdbx_description
1 polymer ?
#
loop_
_entity_poly.entity_id
_entity_poly.type
_entity_poly.pdbx_seq_one_letter_code
_entity_poly.pdbx_strand_id
1 'polypeptide(L)'
;MIDDLGTIDWAAVWIDVAEQLAAHRSAGLKHLLTEDTVRMSTVLALQRAGVEPGQLAIEVSDPVLRGGKLDLVATGSATRAVIELKYPRGSRVGASPDTMIRGELLRDFLRVALTPATDRWVVAVLEPELRRYLARLSAPQWKSEVGDQIILAREELESLPKTARDAIGPLAWALPVQARCVVATPVGVDLALFAYQVQAPADGTVPGPLTTIDTAIRTPRPLPDVARSPRNGTARSEILDAIHALTSRSGSPEVAVQQVVDEMRRSGSRYAESTVRTMLTSHMCAQVQGSNIGSYDDVDRVDRGTYRLRQPGT
;
A
#
# COMPACT_ATOMS: atom_id res chain seq x y z
N MET A 1 -10.65 33.40 11.84
CA MET A 1 -10.67 32.11 11.12
C MET A 1 -9.89 32.29 9.86
N ILE A 2 -8.98 31.36 9.58
CA ILE A 2 -8.23 31.33 8.33
C ILE A 2 -9.08 30.50 7.36
N ASP A 3 -9.78 31.16 6.44
CA ASP A 3 -10.66 30.47 5.48
C ASP A 3 -9.91 29.93 4.24
N ASP A 4 -8.60 30.12 4.20
CA ASP A 4 -7.76 29.74 3.07
C ASP A 4 -6.52 28.94 3.50
N LEU A 5 -6.45 27.68 3.04
CA LEU A 5 -5.31 26.79 3.24
C LEU A 5 -4.01 27.40 2.68
N GLY A 6 -4.09 28.37 1.76
CA GLY A 6 -2.93 29.04 1.17
C GLY A 6 -2.05 29.80 2.17
N THR A 7 -2.49 29.97 3.42
CA THR A 7 -1.74 30.62 4.50
C THR A 7 -1.15 29.66 5.53
N ILE A 8 -1.39 28.35 5.38
CA ILE A 8 -0.87 27.34 6.31
C ILE A 8 0.65 27.27 6.19
N ASP A 9 1.34 27.43 7.32
CA ASP A 9 2.74 27.05 7.43
C ASP A 9 2.84 25.52 7.51
N TRP A 10 2.90 24.89 6.35
CA TRP A 10 2.99 23.44 6.24
C TRP A 10 4.23 22.87 6.92
N ALA A 11 5.34 23.60 6.95
CA ALA A 11 6.54 23.12 7.64
C ALA A 11 6.28 23.02 9.15
N ALA A 12 5.63 24.02 9.74
CA ALA A 12 5.22 23.98 11.15
C ALA A 12 4.25 22.83 11.43
N VAL A 13 3.28 22.55 10.55
CA VAL A 13 2.37 21.39 10.66
C VAL A 13 3.16 20.08 10.75
N TRP A 14 4.12 19.86 9.85
CA TRP A 14 4.88 18.60 9.82
C TRP A 14 5.85 18.46 11.00
N ILE A 15 6.40 19.57 11.50
CA ILE A 15 7.20 19.57 12.74
C ILE A 15 6.32 19.17 13.93
N ASP A 16 5.13 19.74 14.06
CA ASP A 16 4.17 19.39 15.12
C ASP A 16 3.72 17.92 15.05
N VAL A 17 3.54 17.36 13.84
CA VAL A 17 3.32 15.91 13.68
C VAL A 17 4.50 15.11 14.21
N ALA A 18 5.74 15.47 13.88
CA ALA A 18 6.93 14.78 14.37
C ALA A 18 7.05 14.82 15.90
N GLU A 19 6.75 15.98 16.51
CA GLU A 19 6.75 16.19 17.96
C GLU A 19 5.71 15.32 18.67
N GLN A 20 4.48 15.25 18.16
CA GLN A 20 3.43 14.37 18.70
C GLN A 20 3.84 12.89 18.65
N LEU A 21 4.40 12.44 17.52
CA LEU A 21 4.86 11.06 17.39
C LEU A 21 6.04 10.78 18.35
N ALA A 22 6.94 11.74 18.57
CA ALA A 22 8.01 11.63 19.54
C ALA A 22 7.49 11.56 20.99
N ALA A 23 6.44 12.32 21.30
CA ALA A 23 5.76 12.27 22.59
C ALA A 23 5.13 10.88 22.84
N HIS A 24 4.42 10.31 21.86
CA HIS A 24 3.89 8.94 21.94
C HIS A 24 4.99 7.91 22.25
N ARG A 25 6.16 8.02 21.59
CA ARG A 25 7.29 7.12 21.87
C ARG A 25 7.82 7.30 23.28
N SER A 26 8.02 8.53 23.72
CA SER A 26 8.54 8.85 25.04
C SER A 26 7.62 8.35 26.16
N ALA A 27 6.31 8.29 25.89
CA ALA A 27 5.31 7.68 26.75
C ALA A 27 5.27 6.13 26.69
N GLY A 28 6.21 5.47 25.98
CA GLY A 28 6.25 4.00 25.86
C GLY A 28 5.28 3.41 24.83
N LEU A 29 4.58 4.24 24.05
CA LEU A 29 3.54 3.81 23.10
C LEU A 29 4.09 3.48 21.71
N LYS A 30 5.39 3.21 21.57
CA LYS A 30 6.03 2.93 20.27
C LYS A 30 5.37 1.80 19.47
N HIS A 31 4.79 0.81 20.15
CA HIS A 31 4.15 -0.35 19.56
C HIS A 31 2.76 -0.04 18.99
N LEU A 32 2.21 1.13 19.34
CA LEU A 32 0.95 1.66 18.82
C LEU A 32 1.16 2.65 17.67
N LEU A 33 2.42 2.97 17.31
CA LEU A 33 2.68 3.81 16.15
C LEU A 33 2.33 3.05 14.87
N THR A 34 1.34 3.57 14.17
CA THR A 34 0.86 3.09 12.89
C THR A 34 0.70 4.26 11.91
N GLU A 35 0.37 3.96 10.66
CA GLU A 35 -0.04 4.99 9.70
C GLU A 35 -1.27 5.76 10.20
N ASP A 36 -2.21 5.11 10.89
CA ASP A 36 -3.37 5.80 11.51
C ASP A 36 -2.94 6.78 12.62
N THR A 37 -1.88 6.47 13.37
CA THR A 37 -1.32 7.41 14.35
C THR A 37 -0.74 8.64 13.67
N VAL A 38 -0.05 8.45 12.54
CA VAL A 38 0.44 9.57 11.72
C VAL A 38 -0.74 10.38 11.18
N ARG A 39 -1.78 9.72 10.66
CA ARG A 39 -3.00 10.37 10.14
C ARG A 39 -3.70 11.20 11.21
N MET A 40 -3.92 10.63 12.39
CA MET A 40 -4.53 11.36 13.50
C MET A 40 -3.67 12.55 13.95
N SER A 41 -2.35 12.36 14.09
CA SER A 41 -1.43 13.44 14.47
C SER A 41 -1.45 14.59 13.44
N THR A 42 -1.55 14.26 12.15
CA THR A 42 -1.71 15.23 11.05
C THR A 42 -3.03 15.99 11.15
N VAL A 43 -4.15 15.30 11.40
CA VAL A 43 -5.46 15.95 11.58
C VAL A 43 -5.42 16.95 12.74
N LEU A 44 -4.85 16.56 13.89
CA LEU A 44 -4.73 17.43 15.06
C LEU A 44 -3.79 18.62 14.81
N ALA A 45 -2.69 18.42 14.07
CA ALA A 45 -1.77 19.50 13.70
C ALA A 45 -2.43 20.51 12.76
N LEU A 46 -3.19 20.03 11.77
CA LEU A 46 -3.96 20.89 10.86
C LEU A 46 -5.04 21.69 11.61
N GLN A 47 -5.73 21.09 12.58
CA GLN A 47 -6.69 21.80 13.43
C GLN A 47 -6.02 22.91 14.24
N ARG A 48 -4.84 22.66 14.81
CA ARG A 48 -4.04 23.70 15.51
C ARG A 48 -3.57 24.80 14.55
N ALA A 49 -3.32 24.46 13.29
CA ALA A 49 -3.04 25.43 12.23
C ALA A 49 -4.29 26.17 11.73
N GLY A 50 -5.48 25.89 12.29
CA GLY A 50 -6.72 26.59 11.99
C GLY A 50 -7.60 25.95 10.91
N VAL A 51 -7.30 24.72 10.48
CA VAL A 51 -8.17 23.98 9.56
C VAL A 51 -9.37 23.40 10.30
N GLU A 52 -10.57 23.76 9.87
CA GLU A 52 -11.80 23.30 10.51
C GLU A 52 -12.00 21.79 10.29
N PRO A 53 -12.52 21.03 11.27
CA PRO A 53 -12.72 19.58 11.12
C PRO A 53 -13.56 19.20 9.90
N GLY A 54 -14.56 20.01 9.55
CA GLY A 54 -15.42 19.80 8.37
C GLY A 54 -14.71 19.99 7.02
N GLN A 55 -13.50 20.53 7.01
CA GLN A 55 -12.66 20.69 5.83
C GLN A 55 -11.72 19.50 5.61
N LEU A 56 -11.68 18.54 6.53
CA LEU A 56 -10.81 17.37 6.48
C LEU A 56 -11.60 16.12 6.08
N ALA A 57 -11.07 15.36 5.14
CA ALA A 57 -11.63 14.08 4.72
C ALA A 57 -10.54 13.02 4.62
N ILE A 58 -10.78 11.84 5.18
CA ILE A 58 -9.85 10.70 5.14
C ILE A 58 -10.29 9.68 4.08
N GLU A 59 -9.34 8.92 3.55
CA GLU A 59 -9.61 7.84 2.60
C GLU A 59 -10.47 8.29 1.39
N VAL A 60 -10.11 9.42 0.80
CA VAL A 60 -10.90 10.05 -0.27
C VAL A 60 -10.64 9.36 -1.59
N SER A 61 -11.67 8.73 -2.15
CA SER A 61 -11.65 8.24 -3.53
C SER A 61 -11.54 9.41 -4.50
N ASP A 62 -10.52 9.40 -5.36
CA ASP A 62 -10.39 10.37 -6.44
C ASP A 62 -10.49 9.64 -7.80
N PRO A 63 -11.34 10.08 -8.74
CA PRO A 63 -11.50 9.43 -10.04
C PRO A 63 -10.18 9.22 -10.79
N VAL A 64 -9.20 10.11 -10.62
CA VAL A 64 -7.89 10.00 -11.29
C VAL A 64 -7.10 8.77 -10.82
N LEU A 65 -7.39 8.27 -9.62
CA LEU A 65 -6.68 7.16 -8.99
C LEU A 65 -7.29 5.78 -9.30
N ARG A 66 -8.35 5.72 -10.12
CA ARG A 66 -8.96 4.46 -10.62
C ARG A 66 -9.28 3.45 -9.51
N GLY A 67 -9.95 3.92 -8.46
CA GLY A 67 -10.31 3.10 -7.29
C GLY A 67 -9.31 3.17 -6.12
N GLY A 68 -8.16 3.83 -6.32
CA GLY A 68 -7.30 4.25 -5.22
C GLY A 68 -7.93 5.38 -4.39
N LYS A 69 -7.56 5.43 -3.11
CA LYS A 69 -8.00 6.46 -2.16
C LYS A 69 -6.82 7.22 -1.57
N LEU A 70 -6.88 8.55 -1.54
CA LEU A 70 -5.91 9.39 -0.84
C LEU A 70 -6.08 9.24 0.67
N ASP A 71 -4.98 9.23 1.43
CA ASP A 71 -5.07 9.12 2.89
C ASP A 71 -5.81 10.27 3.55
N LEU A 72 -5.51 11.51 3.15
CA LEU A 72 -6.08 12.72 3.73
C LEU A 72 -6.18 13.84 2.69
N VAL A 73 -7.31 14.54 2.72
CA VAL A 73 -7.57 15.73 1.91
C VAL A 73 -8.03 16.85 2.84
N ALA A 74 -7.46 18.05 2.68
CA ALA A 74 -7.95 19.27 3.28
C ALA A 74 -8.54 20.18 2.19
N THR A 75 -9.75 20.70 2.39
CA THR A 75 -10.46 21.54 1.42
C THR A 75 -10.78 22.90 2.01
N GLY A 76 -10.14 23.94 1.48
CA GLY A 76 -10.48 25.34 1.74
C GLY A 76 -11.50 25.87 0.73
N SER A 77 -11.82 27.16 0.85
CA SER A 77 -12.76 27.83 -0.07
C SER A 77 -12.28 27.87 -1.52
N ALA A 78 -10.97 28.05 -1.74
CA ALA A 78 -10.34 28.10 -3.06
C ALA A 78 -9.15 27.13 -3.22
N THR A 79 -8.77 26.46 -2.13
CA THR A 79 -7.54 25.66 -2.03
C THR A 79 -7.86 24.21 -1.68
N ARG A 80 -7.03 23.29 -2.14
CA ARG A 80 -7.16 21.85 -1.86
C ARG A 80 -5.77 21.28 -1.62
N ALA A 81 -5.57 20.68 -0.45
CA ALA A 81 -4.36 19.93 -0.16
C ALA A 81 -4.65 18.43 -0.19
N VAL A 82 -3.78 17.65 -0.84
CA VAL A 82 -3.83 16.18 -0.85
C VAL A 82 -2.56 15.62 -0.24
N ILE A 83 -2.71 14.66 0.66
CA ILE A 83 -1.64 14.15 1.51
C ILE A 83 -1.69 12.62 1.48
N GLU A 84 -0.59 11.98 1.09
CA GLU A 84 -0.36 10.55 1.32
C GLU A 84 0.60 10.38 2.50
N LEU A 85 0.29 9.44 3.39
CA LEU A 85 0.99 9.20 4.64
C LEU A 85 1.58 7.80 4.62
N LYS A 86 2.83 7.66 5.04
CA LYS A 86 3.49 6.36 5.07
C LYS A 86 4.20 6.10 6.39
N TYR A 87 3.85 4.98 7.02
CA TYR A 87 4.58 4.41 8.14
C TYR A 87 4.92 2.94 7.81
N PRO A 88 5.95 2.67 7.01
CA PRO A 88 6.31 1.31 6.66
C PRO A 88 6.81 0.60 7.91
N ARG A 89 6.09 -0.45 8.32
CA ARG A 89 6.55 -1.30 9.41
C ARG A 89 7.76 -2.09 8.94
N GLY A 90 8.84 -2.06 9.71
CA GLY A 90 10.00 -2.91 9.47
C GLY A 90 9.57 -4.35 9.25
N SER A 91 10.03 -4.95 8.17
CA SER A 91 9.67 -6.32 7.88
C SER A 91 10.34 -7.24 8.88
N ARG A 92 9.56 -7.96 9.68
CA ARG A 92 10.10 -8.95 10.62
C ARG A 92 10.57 -10.22 9.89
N VAL A 93 10.45 -10.30 8.56
CA VAL A 93 10.57 -11.54 7.78
C VAL A 93 11.19 -11.29 6.40
N GLY A 94 12.50 -11.59 6.26
CA GLY A 94 13.18 -11.79 4.96
C GLY A 94 13.58 -10.54 4.16
N ALA A 95 14.32 -10.73 3.06
CA ALA A 95 15.02 -9.67 2.31
C ALA A 95 14.20 -8.96 1.20
N SER A 96 13.03 -9.47 0.81
CA SER A 96 12.18 -8.87 -0.23
C SER A 96 11.33 -7.63 0.14
N PRO A 97 10.99 -7.35 1.42
CA PRO A 97 10.03 -6.30 1.76
C PRO A 97 10.47 -4.88 1.44
N ASP A 98 11.77 -4.57 1.55
CA ASP A 98 12.27 -3.20 1.33
C ASP A 98 12.11 -2.73 -0.12
N THR A 99 12.18 -3.67 -1.09
CA THR A 99 11.95 -3.35 -2.50
C THR A 99 10.48 -3.06 -2.78
N MET A 100 9.57 -3.80 -2.14
CA MET A 100 8.14 -3.56 -2.24
C MET A 100 7.77 -2.23 -1.57
N ILE A 101 8.27 -1.99 -0.35
CA ILE A 101 8.07 -0.73 0.39
C ILE A 101 8.56 0.47 -0.42
N ARG A 102 9.70 0.34 -1.10
CA ARG A 102 10.18 1.37 -2.02
C ARG A 102 9.17 1.65 -3.13
N GLY A 103 8.65 0.62 -3.78
CA GLY A 103 7.65 0.78 -4.84
C GLY A 103 6.37 1.45 -4.33
N GLU A 104 5.92 1.10 -3.12
CA GLU A 104 4.79 1.77 -2.46
C GLU A 104 5.08 3.25 -2.17
N LEU A 105 6.25 3.58 -1.60
CA LEU A 105 6.64 4.97 -1.37
C LEU A 105 6.61 5.78 -2.67
N LEU A 106 7.23 5.27 -3.74
CA LEU A 106 7.25 5.94 -5.04
C LEU A 106 5.84 6.09 -5.64
N ARG A 107 4.97 5.10 -5.42
CA ARG A 107 3.56 5.16 -5.83
C ARG A 107 2.86 6.37 -5.22
N ASP A 108 3.12 6.67 -3.95
CA ASP A 108 2.45 7.75 -3.25
C ASP A 108 2.81 9.12 -3.85
N PHE A 109 4.08 9.33 -4.26
CA PHE A 109 4.48 10.52 -5.04
C PHE A 109 3.73 10.65 -6.35
N LEU A 110 3.63 9.54 -7.11
CA LEU A 110 2.93 9.52 -8.40
C LEU A 110 1.44 9.83 -8.22
N ARG A 111 0.81 9.28 -7.18
CA ARG A 111 -0.62 9.47 -6.90
C ARG A 111 -0.93 10.93 -6.60
N VAL A 112 -0.21 11.55 -5.66
CA VAL A 112 -0.46 12.96 -5.33
C VAL A 112 -0.13 13.89 -6.50
N ALA A 113 0.89 13.59 -7.30
CA ALA A 113 1.24 14.37 -8.48
C ALA A 113 0.11 14.41 -9.52
N LEU A 114 -0.60 13.29 -9.70
CA LEU A 114 -1.74 13.19 -10.62
C LEU A 114 -3.00 13.87 -10.12
N THR A 115 -3.14 14.04 -8.80
CA THR A 115 -4.35 14.59 -8.22
C THR A 115 -4.36 16.13 -8.33
N PRO A 116 -5.43 16.74 -8.87
CA PRO A 116 -5.59 18.19 -8.88
C PRO A 116 -5.69 18.75 -7.46
N ALA A 117 -4.71 19.57 -7.08
CA ALA A 117 -4.60 20.18 -5.75
C ALA A 117 -3.71 21.43 -5.82
N THR A 118 -3.87 22.35 -4.89
CA THR A 118 -2.93 23.47 -4.68
C THR A 118 -1.67 22.98 -3.98
N ASP A 119 -1.85 22.10 -3.00
CA ASP A 119 -0.77 21.52 -2.20
C ASP A 119 -0.80 20.00 -2.30
N ARG A 120 0.38 19.40 -2.48
CA ARG A 120 0.54 17.95 -2.60
C ARG A 120 1.66 17.51 -1.70
N TRP A 121 1.38 16.56 -0.82
CA TRP A 121 2.32 16.13 0.19
C TRP A 121 2.46 14.61 0.22
N VAL A 122 3.70 14.15 0.31
CA VAL A 122 4.01 12.80 0.75
C VAL A 122 4.75 12.92 2.07
N VAL A 123 4.20 12.31 3.12
CA VAL A 123 4.80 12.33 4.45
C VAL A 123 5.15 10.91 4.86
N ALA A 124 6.44 10.67 5.11
CA ALA A 124 6.94 9.34 5.43
C ALA A 124 7.68 9.36 6.77
N VAL A 125 7.33 8.42 7.66
CA VAL A 125 8.04 8.20 8.93
C VAL A 125 8.85 6.92 8.81
N LEU A 126 10.18 7.06 8.76
CA LEU A 126 11.08 5.98 8.35
C LEU A 126 12.03 5.54 9.48
N GLU A 127 12.21 4.23 9.61
CA GLU A 127 13.22 3.59 10.46
C GLU A 127 14.64 3.74 9.86
N PRO A 128 15.73 3.62 10.67
CA PRO A 128 17.08 3.87 10.21
C PRO A 128 17.56 2.85 9.17
N GLU A 129 17.08 1.61 9.25
CA GLU A 129 17.41 0.55 8.30
C GLU A 129 16.87 0.86 6.90
N LEU A 130 15.58 1.19 6.82
CA LEU A 130 14.94 1.56 5.56
C LEU A 130 15.54 2.84 4.97
N ARG A 131 15.86 3.85 5.81
CA ARG A 131 16.57 5.06 5.34
C ARG A 131 17.93 4.72 4.72
N ARG A 132 18.73 3.90 5.39
CA ARG A 132 20.03 3.44 4.87
C ARG A 132 19.88 2.60 3.60
N TYR A 133 18.82 1.81 3.49
CA TYR A 133 18.51 1.09 2.26
C TYR A 133 18.21 2.06 1.12
N LEU A 134 17.27 2.99 1.31
CA LEU A 134 16.86 3.96 0.31
C LEU A 134 18.02 4.86 -0.16
N ALA A 135 18.86 5.31 0.76
CA ALA A 135 20.03 6.15 0.46
C ALA A 135 21.12 5.44 -0.37
N ARG A 136 21.15 4.10 -0.37
CA ARG A 136 22.12 3.31 -1.16
C ARG A 136 21.70 3.07 -2.60
N LEU A 137 20.46 3.40 -2.95
CA LEU A 137 19.91 3.16 -4.27
C LEU A 137 20.37 4.26 -5.23
N SER A 138 20.75 3.86 -6.44
CA SER A 138 21.27 4.78 -7.46
C SER A 138 20.20 5.58 -8.18
N ALA A 139 18.99 5.02 -8.39
CA ALA A 139 17.94 5.65 -9.18
C ALA A 139 16.53 5.09 -8.89
N PRO A 140 15.51 5.92 -8.61
CA PRO A 140 15.64 7.30 -8.16
C PRO A 140 16.43 7.34 -6.84
N GLN A 141 17.37 8.27 -6.73
CA GLN A 141 18.14 8.47 -5.51
C GLN A 141 17.22 9.08 -4.44
N TRP A 142 17.07 8.39 -3.31
CA TRP A 142 16.30 8.93 -2.20
C TRP A 142 17.07 10.07 -1.54
N LYS A 143 16.41 11.20 -1.37
CA LYS A 143 16.98 12.39 -0.77
C LYS A 143 16.24 12.75 0.52
N SER A 144 16.98 13.14 1.54
CA SER A 144 16.45 13.22 2.91
C SER A 144 16.90 14.46 3.67
N GLU A 145 17.63 15.38 3.04
CA GLU A 145 17.99 16.66 3.63
C GLU A 145 16.98 17.72 3.21
N VAL A 146 16.71 18.69 4.10
CA VAL A 146 15.79 19.78 3.78
C VAL A 146 16.34 20.59 2.61
N GLY A 147 15.48 20.84 1.62
CA GLY A 147 15.83 21.51 0.37
C GLY A 147 16.21 20.55 -0.76
N ASP A 148 16.55 19.29 -0.46
CA ASP A 148 16.81 18.30 -1.49
C ASP A 148 15.60 18.09 -2.42
N GLN A 149 15.88 17.75 -3.68
CA GLN A 149 14.87 17.40 -4.67
C GLN A 149 14.95 15.93 -5.06
N ILE A 150 13.79 15.27 -5.08
CA ILE A 150 13.59 13.96 -5.70
C ILE A 150 12.94 14.21 -7.06
N ILE A 151 13.55 13.64 -8.10
CA ILE A 151 13.00 13.64 -9.45
C ILE A 151 12.71 12.19 -9.81
N LEU A 152 11.47 11.89 -10.18
CA LEU A 152 11.07 10.59 -10.67
C LEU A 152 10.97 10.68 -12.19
N ALA A 153 12.01 10.20 -12.87
CA ALA A 153 12.03 10.09 -14.32
C ALA A 153 11.48 8.72 -14.78
N ARG A 154 11.00 8.65 -16.03
CA ARG A 154 10.41 7.43 -16.59
C ARG A 154 11.42 6.30 -16.63
N GLU A 155 12.61 6.61 -17.13
CA GLU A 155 13.70 5.66 -17.34
C GLU A 155 14.13 5.03 -16.01
N GLU A 156 14.16 5.83 -14.93
CA GLU A 156 14.50 5.35 -13.59
C GLU A 156 13.41 4.42 -13.04
N LEU A 157 12.14 4.78 -13.18
CA LEU A 157 11.01 3.95 -12.75
C LEU A 157 10.94 2.62 -13.52
N GLU A 158 11.22 2.64 -14.82
CA GLU A 158 11.26 1.45 -15.66
C GLU A 158 12.45 0.54 -15.31
N SER A 159 13.55 1.09 -14.81
CA SER A 159 14.73 0.34 -14.36
C SER A 159 14.56 -0.34 -12.99
N LEU A 160 13.49 -0.03 -12.26
CA LEU A 160 13.25 -0.58 -10.93
C LEU A 160 13.13 -2.11 -10.95
N PRO A 161 13.52 -2.80 -9.86
CA PRO A 161 13.23 -4.22 -9.69
C PRO A 161 11.75 -4.51 -9.87
N LYS A 162 11.43 -5.69 -10.41
CA LYS A 162 10.06 -6.08 -10.72
C LYS A 162 9.09 -5.88 -9.54
N THR A 163 9.48 -6.30 -8.34
CA THR A 163 8.62 -6.18 -7.14
C THR A 163 8.30 -4.72 -6.79
N ALA A 164 9.21 -3.77 -7.02
CA ALA A 164 8.94 -2.35 -6.84
C ALA A 164 7.99 -1.83 -7.94
N ARG A 165 8.20 -2.22 -9.20
CA ARG A 165 7.30 -1.84 -10.31
C ARG A 165 5.89 -2.38 -10.12
N ASP A 166 5.78 -3.64 -9.71
CA ASP A 166 4.50 -4.27 -9.40
C ASP A 166 3.79 -3.54 -8.23
N ALA A 167 4.53 -3.09 -7.22
CA ALA A 167 3.99 -2.33 -6.09
C ALA A 167 3.53 -0.90 -6.48
N ILE A 168 4.21 -0.25 -7.44
CA ILE A 168 3.75 1.01 -8.03
C ILE A 168 2.40 0.81 -8.74
N GLY A 169 2.23 -0.32 -9.42
CA GLY A 169 0.99 -0.66 -10.10
C GLY A 169 0.79 0.09 -11.43
N PRO A 170 -0.40 -0.06 -12.06
CA PRO A 170 -0.67 0.39 -13.43
C PRO A 170 -1.06 1.87 -13.54
N LEU A 171 -0.66 2.71 -12.58
CA LEU A 171 -1.02 4.13 -12.58
C LEU A 171 -0.44 4.83 -13.81
N ALA A 172 -1.22 5.74 -14.40
CA ALA A 172 -0.71 6.66 -15.41
C ALA A 172 0.36 7.55 -14.77
N TRP A 173 1.53 7.72 -15.39
CA TRP A 173 2.57 8.58 -14.80
C TRP A 173 2.57 9.95 -15.47
N ALA A 174 2.33 11.01 -14.70
CA ALA A 174 2.60 12.39 -15.13
C ALA A 174 4.07 12.72 -14.82
N LEU A 175 4.96 12.26 -15.69
CA LEU A 175 6.41 12.37 -15.48
C LEU A 175 7.01 13.56 -16.23
N PRO A 176 8.12 14.12 -15.72
CA PRO A 176 8.76 13.76 -14.46
C PRO A 176 7.95 14.26 -13.24
N VAL A 177 7.94 13.49 -12.15
CA VAL A 177 7.42 13.99 -10.86
C VAL A 177 8.58 14.58 -10.08
N GLN A 178 8.42 15.82 -9.63
CA GLN A 178 9.41 16.52 -8.80
C GLN A 178 8.86 16.72 -7.41
N ALA A 179 9.68 16.48 -6.40
CA ALA A 179 9.31 16.73 -5.02
C ALA A 179 10.48 17.33 -4.24
N ARG A 180 10.21 18.31 -3.38
CA ARG A 180 11.21 18.93 -2.50
C ARG A 180 11.01 18.45 -1.07
N CYS A 181 12.07 18.01 -0.40
CA CYS A 181 12.04 17.74 1.03
C CYS A 181 11.92 19.08 1.78
N VAL A 182 10.80 19.30 2.46
CA VAL A 182 10.55 20.54 3.22
C VAL A 182 10.87 20.34 4.70
N VAL A 183 10.59 19.16 5.23
CA VAL A 183 10.87 18.81 6.63
C VAL A 183 11.57 17.47 6.69
N ALA A 184 12.62 17.40 7.50
CA ALA A 184 13.33 16.18 7.86
C ALA A 184 13.67 16.24 9.35
N THR A 185 12.78 15.69 10.19
CA THR A 185 12.83 15.89 11.65
C THR A 185 12.87 14.53 12.37
N PRO A 186 13.75 14.34 13.36
CA PRO A 186 13.75 13.14 14.19
C PRO A 186 12.42 12.92 14.93
N VAL A 187 12.00 11.67 15.06
CA VAL A 187 10.85 11.22 15.87
C VAL A 187 11.40 10.30 16.96
N GLY A 188 11.98 10.92 17.99
CA GLY A 188 12.79 10.22 18.99
C GLY A 188 14.13 9.75 18.41
N VAL A 189 14.66 8.63 18.92
CA VAL A 189 16.03 8.16 18.61
C VAL A 189 16.15 7.36 17.32
N ASP A 190 15.09 6.65 16.90
CA ASP A 190 15.17 5.68 15.79
C ASP A 190 14.34 6.07 14.57
N LEU A 191 13.36 6.96 14.71
CA LEU A 191 12.51 7.34 13.58
C LEU A 191 12.85 8.74 13.10
N ALA A 192 12.54 9.02 11.85
CA ALA A 192 12.52 10.39 11.33
C ALA A 192 11.31 10.57 10.42
N LEU A 193 10.66 11.73 10.51
CA LEU A 193 9.60 12.17 9.63
C LEU A 193 10.21 13.00 8.50
N PHE A 194 9.81 12.68 7.27
CA PHE A 194 10.13 13.43 6.07
C PHE A 194 8.83 13.90 5.44
N ALA A 195 8.72 15.18 5.15
CA ALA A 195 7.61 15.74 4.39
C ALA A 195 8.12 16.31 3.08
N TYR A 196 7.60 15.76 1.98
CA TYR A 196 7.95 16.16 0.63
C TYR A 196 6.80 16.92 -0.01
N GLN A 197 7.06 18.14 -0.45
CA GLN A 197 6.12 18.91 -1.26
C GLN A 197 6.27 18.48 -2.72
N VAL A 198 5.22 17.92 -3.30
CA VAL A 198 5.21 17.42 -4.68
C VAL A 198 4.70 18.51 -5.61
N GLN A 199 5.44 18.77 -6.69
CA GLN A 199 5.06 19.77 -7.67
C GLN A 199 3.96 19.23 -8.59
N ALA A 200 3.11 20.14 -9.09
CA ALA A 200 2.22 19.82 -10.19
C ALA A 200 3.06 19.48 -11.44
N PRO A 201 2.57 18.59 -12.33
CA PRO A 201 3.19 18.38 -13.63
C PRO A 201 3.31 19.71 -14.38
N ALA A 202 4.49 20.00 -14.94
CA ALA A 202 4.82 21.29 -15.55
C ALA A 202 3.84 21.73 -16.65
N ASP A 203 3.29 20.76 -17.38
CA ASP A 203 2.46 21.04 -18.55
C ASP A 203 0.99 21.30 -18.21
N GLY A 204 0.58 21.18 -16.93
CA GLY A 204 -0.82 21.29 -16.51
C GLY A 204 -1.76 20.27 -17.14
N THR A 205 -1.26 19.44 -18.07
CA THR A 205 -1.93 18.28 -18.63
C THR A 205 -2.07 17.27 -17.52
N VAL A 206 -3.25 17.29 -16.88
CA VAL A 206 -3.81 16.05 -16.36
C VAL A 206 -3.74 15.08 -17.53
N PRO A 207 -3.00 13.96 -17.44
CA PRO A 207 -2.96 13.01 -18.52
C PRO A 207 -4.41 12.69 -18.86
N GLY A 208 -4.84 13.03 -20.09
CA GLY A 208 -6.14 12.61 -20.58
C GLY A 208 -6.27 11.11 -20.31
N PRO A 209 -7.48 10.60 -20.03
CA PRO A 209 -7.66 9.20 -19.64
C PRO A 209 -6.82 8.35 -20.57
N LEU A 210 -5.75 7.71 -20.04
CA LEU A 210 -4.73 7.05 -20.86
C LEU A 210 -5.47 6.35 -21.99
N THR A 211 -5.33 6.85 -23.21
CA THR A 211 -5.90 6.23 -24.40
C THR A 211 -5.20 4.90 -24.45
N THR A 212 -5.86 3.92 -23.85
CA THR A 212 -5.57 2.49 -23.85
C THR A 212 -4.13 2.24 -24.27
N ILE A 213 -3.14 2.57 -23.42
CA ILE A 213 -1.81 2.00 -23.61
C ILE A 213 -2.08 0.51 -23.51
N ASP A 214 -2.04 -0.13 -24.67
CA ASP A 214 -2.45 -1.48 -24.97
C ASP A 214 -2.83 -2.25 -23.70
N THR A 215 -4.13 -2.37 -23.48
CA THR A 215 -4.67 -3.59 -22.88
C THR A 215 -4.37 -4.74 -23.84
N ALA A 216 -3.09 -5.01 -24.08
CA ALA A 216 -2.58 -6.37 -24.05
C ALA A 216 -2.87 -6.89 -22.63
N ILE A 217 -4.16 -7.13 -22.38
CA ILE A 217 -4.60 -8.35 -21.74
C ILE A 217 -3.63 -9.39 -22.28
N ARG A 218 -2.80 -9.91 -21.38
CA ARG A 218 -2.09 -11.16 -21.62
C ARG A 218 -3.14 -12.16 -22.12
N THR A 219 -3.27 -12.31 -23.43
CA THR A 219 -3.46 -13.64 -23.97
C THR A 219 -2.28 -14.43 -23.40
N PRO A 220 -2.53 -15.52 -22.67
CA PRO A 220 -1.45 -16.31 -22.09
C PRO A 220 -0.48 -16.65 -23.22
N ARG A 221 0.75 -16.13 -23.11
CA ARG A 221 1.86 -16.49 -23.98
C ARG A 221 1.95 -18.01 -23.95
N PRO A 222 1.89 -18.73 -25.09
CA PRO A 222 2.10 -20.17 -25.10
C PRO A 222 3.48 -20.40 -24.51
N LEU A 223 3.55 -21.08 -23.37
CA LEU A 223 4.81 -21.45 -22.77
C LEU A 223 5.51 -22.45 -23.69
N PRO A 224 6.84 -22.36 -23.85
CA PRO A 224 7.59 -23.36 -24.58
C PRO A 224 7.35 -24.74 -23.95
N ASP A 225 7.21 -25.72 -24.82
CA ASP A 225 6.85 -27.10 -24.51
C ASP A 225 7.96 -27.74 -23.64
N VAL A 226 7.78 -27.68 -22.32
CA VAL A 226 8.57 -28.45 -21.36
C VAL A 226 7.73 -29.67 -20.99
N ALA A 227 8.18 -30.81 -21.50
CA ALA A 227 7.53 -32.09 -21.39
C ALA A 227 7.20 -32.49 -19.93
N ARG A 228 5.88 -32.51 -19.65
CA ARG A 228 5.09 -33.32 -18.68
C ARG A 228 5.53 -33.40 -17.21
N SER A 229 4.70 -32.80 -16.34
CA SER A 229 3.67 -33.58 -15.60
C SER A 229 2.41 -32.74 -15.34
N PRO A 230 1.17 -33.27 -15.51
CA PRO A 230 -0.04 -32.46 -15.67
C PRO A 230 -0.81 -32.31 -14.35
N ARG A 231 -0.63 -31.17 -13.68
CA ARG A 231 -1.67 -30.61 -12.80
C ARG A 231 -1.76 -29.11 -13.08
N ASN A 232 -2.54 -28.74 -14.10
CA ASN A 232 -2.86 -27.35 -14.42
C ASN A 232 -3.96 -26.82 -13.48
N GLY A 233 -3.74 -26.96 -12.16
CA GLY A 233 -4.65 -26.46 -11.13
C GLY A 233 -4.33 -25.02 -10.72
N THR A 234 -5.38 -24.24 -10.45
CA THR A 234 -5.24 -22.98 -9.70
C THR A 234 -5.00 -23.27 -8.22
N ALA A 235 -4.49 -22.31 -7.45
CA ALA A 235 -4.36 -22.48 -5.99
C ALA A 235 -5.70 -22.85 -5.35
N ARG A 236 -6.79 -22.22 -5.80
CA ARG A 236 -8.16 -22.53 -5.38
C ARG A 236 -8.52 -24.00 -5.64
N SER A 237 -8.30 -24.52 -6.86
CA SER A 237 -8.67 -25.91 -7.16
C SER A 237 -7.85 -26.91 -6.36
N GLU A 238 -6.55 -26.68 -6.17
CA GLU A 238 -5.72 -27.56 -5.34
C GLU A 238 -6.11 -27.51 -3.85
N ILE A 239 -6.57 -26.36 -3.35
CA ILE A 239 -7.12 -26.23 -2.00
C ILE A 239 -8.41 -27.05 -1.88
N LEU A 240 -9.33 -26.93 -2.83
CA LEU A 240 -10.58 -27.70 -2.83
C LEU A 240 -10.31 -29.21 -2.87
N ASP A 241 -9.40 -29.66 -3.73
CA ASP A 241 -8.99 -31.06 -3.81
C ASP A 241 -8.41 -31.56 -2.48
N ALA A 242 -7.57 -30.74 -1.83
CA ALA A 242 -7.00 -31.05 -0.51
C ALA A 242 -8.08 -31.15 0.58
N ILE A 243 -9.05 -30.24 0.59
CA ILE A 243 -10.18 -30.28 1.54
C ILE A 243 -11.02 -31.55 1.31
N HIS A 244 -11.36 -31.87 0.06
CA HIS A 244 -12.08 -33.10 -0.27
C HIS A 244 -11.34 -34.36 0.19
N ALA A 245 -10.02 -34.44 -0.05
CA ALA A 245 -9.21 -35.58 0.39
C ALA A 245 -9.19 -35.74 1.91
N LEU A 246 -9.11 -34.62 2.66
CA LEU A 246 -9.12 -34.62 4.11
C LEU A 246 -10.48 -35.05 4.69
N THR A 247 -11.58 -34.53 4.14
CA THR A 247 -12.94 -34.86 4.62
C THR A 247 -13.30 -36.31 4.30
N SER A 248 -12.95 -36.81 3.11
CA SER A 248 -13.15 -38.23 2.75
C SER A 248 -12.35 -39.19 3.65
N ARG A 249 -11.13 -38.82 4.05
CA ARG A 249 -10.26 -39.68 4.87
C ARG A 249 -10.65 -39.69 6.34
N SER A 250 -11.03 -38.54 6.89
CA SER A 250 -11.33 -38.39 8.32
C SER A 250 -12.78 -38.68 8.67
N GLY A 251 -13.71 -38.57 7.71
CA GLY A 251 -15.15 -38.60 7.97
C GLY A 251 -15.69 -37.31 8.60
N SER A 252 -14.82 -36.33 8.90
CA SER A 252 -15.21 -35.01 9.41
C SER A 252 -15.47 -34.07 8.24
N PRO A 253 -16.55 -33.26 8.26
CA PRO A 253 -16.75 -32.19 7.27
C PRO A 253 -15.89 -30.96 7.54
N GLU A 254 -15.22 -30.90 8.70
CA GLU A 254 -14.42 -29.76 9.14
C GLU A 254 -12.92 -30.03 8.98
N VAL A 255 -12.19 -29.01 8.52
CA VAL A 255 -10.75 -29.04 8.31
C VAL A 255 -10.08 -27.81 8.92
N ALA A 256 -8.95 -28.01 9.59
CA ALA A 256 -8.10 -26.94 10.05
C ALA A 256 -7.20 -26.41 8.92
N VAL A 257 -6.88 -25.11 8.92
CA VAL A 257 -6.00 -24.48 7.90
C VAL A 257 -4.67 -25.23 7.78
N GLN A 258 -4.08 -25.65 8.91
CA GLN A 258 -2.80 -26.38 8.89
C GLN A 258 -2.92 -27.74 8.19
N GLN A 259 -4.05 -28.45 8.35
CA GLN A 259 -4.27 -29.73 7.68
C GLN A 259 -4.32 -29.55 6.17
N VAL A 260 -4.95 -28.46 5.69
CA VAL A 260 -4.98 -28.12 4.25
C VAL A 260 -3.57 -27.82 3.72
N VAL A 261 -2.78 -27.03 4.46
CA VAL A 261 -1.38 -26.74 4.10
C VAL A 261 -0.55 -28.02 4.02
N ASP A 262 -0.65 -28.88 5.04
CA ASP A 262 0.10 -30.13 5.11
C ASP A 262 -0.31 -31.08 3.98
N GLU A 263 -1.62 -31.16 3.67
CA GLU A 263 -2.15 -31.98 2.58
C GLU A 263 -1.71 -31.47 1.19
N MET A 264 -1.70 -30.16 0.98
CA MET A 264 -1.20 -29.57 -0.26
C MET A 264 0.30 -29.83 -0.44
N ARG A 265 1.09 -29.68 0.63
CA ARG A 265 2.52 -30.01 0.62
C ARG A 265 2.73 -31.49 0.32
N ARG A 266 2.00 -32.38 0.99
CA ARG A 266 2.03 -33.84 0.76
C ARG A 266 1.66 -34.21 -0.67
N SER A 267 0.75 -33.45 -1.29
CA SER A 267 0.29 -33.66 -2.67
C SER A 267 1.22 -33.08 -3.74
N GLY A 268 2.33 -32.46 -3.34
CA GLY A 268 3.32 -31.87 -4.24
C GLY A 268 2.93 -30.50 -4.78
N SER A 269 2.07 -29.75 -4.08
CA SER A 269 1.70 -28.40 -4.47
C SER A 269 2.91 -27.47 -4.54
N ARG A 270 2.92 -26.58 -5.54
CA ARG A 270 3.94 -25.55 -5.72
C ARG A 270 3.64 -24.23 -5.00
N TYR A 271 2.44 -24.08 -4.43
CA TYR A 271 2.02 -22.84 -3.82
C TYR A 271 2.66 -22.68 -2.43
N ALA A 272 3.12 -21.47 -2.12
CA ALA A 272 3.65 -21.16 -0.80
C ALA A 272 2.56 -21.27 0.27
N GLU A 273 2.94 -21.66 1.50
CA GLU A 273 2.02 -21.77 2.62
C GLU A 273 1.23 -20.48 2.87
N SER A 274 1.88 -19.31 2.75
CA SER A 274 1.21 -18.01 2.88
C SER A 274 0.12 -17.81 1.83
N THR A 275 0.34 -18.25 0.59
CA THR A 275 -0.65 -18.21 -0.49
C THR A 275 -1.85 -19.09 -0.17
N VAL A 276 -1.60 -20.32 0.32
CA VAL A 276 -2.67 -21.25 0.72
C VAL A 276 -3.53 -20.65 1.83
N ARG A 277 -2.88 -20.11 2.88
CA ARG A 277 -3.57 -19.47 3.99
C ARG A 277 -4.42 -18.29 3.51
N THR A 278 -3.84 -17.33 2.80
CA THR A 278 -4.59 -16.15 2.32
C THR A 278 -5.74 -16.54 1.39
N MET A 279 -5.53 -17.48 0.47
CA MET A 279 -6.58 -17.96 -0.42
C MET A 279 -7.75 -18.56 0.37
N LEU A 280 -7.47 -19.47 1.30
CA LEU A 280 -8.48 -20.12 2.11
C LEU A 280 -9.19 -19.14 3.06
N THR A 281 -8.43 -18.31 3.78
CA THR A 281 -8.99 -17.48 4.86
C THR A 281 -9.61 -16.18 4.38
N SER A 282 -9.19 -15.65 3.23
CA SER A 282 -9.65 -14.35 2.73
C SER A 282 -10.47 -14.45 1.45
N HIS A 283 -10.05 -15.27 0.48
CA HIS A 283 -10.70 -15.30 -0.84
C HIS A 283 -11.78 -16.37 -0.97
N MET A 284 -11.66 -17.50 -0.27
CA MET A 284 -12.63 -18.60 -0.36
C MET A 284 -13.71 -18.55 0.73
N CYS A 285 -13.47 -17.81 1.82
CA CYS A 285 -14.33 -17.78 2.99
C CYS A 285 -15.52 -16.82 2.80
N ALA A 286 -16.73 -17.37 2.75
CA ALA A 286 -17.96 -16.59 2.50
C ALA A 286 -18.25 -15.49 3.54
N GLN A 287 -17.77 -15.67 4.78
CA GLN A 287 -17.95 -14.70 5.86
C GLN A 287 -17.01 -13.50 5.76
N VAL A 288 -16.03 -13.51 4.85
CA VAL A 288 -15.09 -12.40 4.70
C VAL A 288 -15.67 -11.37 3.74
N GLN A 289 -15.99 -10.19 4.28
CA GLN A 289 -16.43 -9.03 3.50
C GLN A 289 -15.33 -7.97 3.48
N GLY A 290 -15.10 -7.38 2.30
CA GLY A 290 -14.16 -6.29 2.12
C GLY A 290 -14.17 -5.78 0.69
N SER A 291 -14.03 -4.46 0.49
CA SER A 291 -14.20 -3.78 -0.79
C SER A 291 -13.20 -4.16 -1.90
N ASN A 292 -12.29 -5.10 -1.66
CA ASN A 292 -11.28 -5.56 -2.63
C ASN A 292 -10.96 -7.06 -2.51
N ILE A 293 -11.81 -7.84 -1.84
CA ILE A 293 -11.60 -9.28 -1.68
C ILE A 293 -12.51 -9.97 -2.69
N GLY A 294 -11.92 -10.53 -3.76
CA GLY A 294 -12.65 -11.47 -4.60
C GLY A 294 -13.06 -12.67 -3.76
N SER A 295 -14.37 -12.80 -3.50
CA SER A 295 -14.93 -13.91 -2.72
C SER A 295 -15.44 -14.99 -3.67
N TYR A 296 -14.90 -16.20 -3.55
CA TYR A 296 -15.40 -17.37 -4.25
C TYR A 296 -16.57 -18.05 -3.51
N ASP A 297 -16.75 -17.74 -2.22
CA ASP A 297 -17.77 -18.32 -1.33
C ASP A 297 -17.73 -19.86 -1.22
N ASP A 298 -16.56 -20.47 -1.40
CA ASP A 298 -16.39 -21.92 -1.41
C ASP A 298 -16.45 -22.58 -0.02
N VAL A 299 -16.04 -21.86 1.02
CA VAL A 299 -15.94 -22.40 2.38
C VAL A 299 -16.64 -21.50 3.40
N ASP A 300 -17.19 -22.15 4.42
CA ASP A 300 -17.66 -21.51 5.63
C ASP A 300 -16.62 -21.63 6.74
N ARG A 301 -16.38 -20.54 7.47
CA ARG A 301 -15.62 -20.61 8.72
C ARG A 301 -16.54 -21.10 9.85
N VAL A 302 -16.16 -22.22 10.48
CA VAL A 302 -16.91 -22.82 11.60
C VAL A 302 -16.34 -22.38 12.94
N ASP A 303 -15.02 -22.22 13.03
CA ASP A 303 -14.31 -21.72 14.22
C ASP A 303 -13.01 -21.00 13.82
N ARG A 304 -12.21 -20.54 14.78
CA ARG A 304 -10.89 -19.95 14.57
C ARG A 304 -9.92 -20.95 13.97
N GLY A 305 -9.70 -20.83 12.66
CA GLY A 305 -8.78 -21.67 11.91
C GLY A 305 -9.40 -22.97 11.41
N THR A 306 -10.72 -23.13 11.56
CA THR A 306 -11.48 -24.31 11.13
C THR A 306 -12.54 -23.92 10.12
N TYR A 307 -12.57 -24.66 9.01
CA TYR A 307 -13.38 -24.38 7.83
C TYR A 307 -14.12 -25.64 7.39
N ARG A 308 -15.23 -25.47 6.68
CA ARG A 308 -15.95 -26.54 5.98
C ARG A 308 -16.31 -26.09 4.57
N LEU A 309 -16.45 -27.04 3.65
CA LEU A 309 -16.99 -26.74 2.32
C LEU A 309 -18.44 -26.24 2.45
N ARG A 310 -18.75 -25.15 1.75
CA ARG A 310 -20.11 -24.62 1.71
C ARG A 310 -20.98 -25.58 0.90
N GLN A 311 -22.12 -25.96 1.47
CA GLN A 311 -23.12 -26.72 0.71
C GLN A 311 -23.79 -25.76 -0.28
N PRO A 312 -23.98 -26.14 -1.56
CA PRO A 312 -24.82 -25.37 -2.47
C PRO A 312 -26.18 -25.19 -1.80
N GLY A 313 -26.66 -23.95 -1.70
CA GLY A 313 -27.90 -23.66 -1.00
C GLY A 313 -29.05 -24.52 -1.54
N THR A 314 -29.65 -25.32 -0.65
CA THR A 314 -31.05 -25.76 -0.73
C THR A 314 -31.98 -24.57 -0.60
#